data_AF-A0A848LH56-F1
#
_entry.id   AF-A0A848LH56-F1
#
_cell.length_a   1.000
_cell.length_b   1.000
_cell.length_c   1.000
_cell.angle_alpha   90.00
_cell.angle_beta   90.00
_cell.angle_gamma   90.00
#
_symmetry.space_group_name_H-M   'P 1'
#
loop_
_entity.id
_entity.type
_entity.pdbx_description
1 polymer ?
#
loop_
_entity_poly.entity_id
_entity_poly.type
_entity_poly.pdbx_seq_one_letter_code
_entity_poly.pdbx_strand_id
1 'polypeptide(L)' 'MQFNPGNLASPNTFGGWGAGSTCFWIDPERELTFSFLSTGLMEDSHHIERLSRLSDMVLAAVTR' A
#
# COMPACT_ATOMS: atom_id res chain seq x y z
N MET A 1 -0.10 -1.29 -15.95
CA MET A 1 -1.02 -1.45 -14.80
C MET A 1 -0.81 -0.25 -13.90
N GLN A 2 -1.88 0.42 -13.49
CA GLN A 2 -1.78 1.45 -12.47
C GLN A 2 -1.66 0.77 -11.10
N PHE A 3 -0.73 1.25 -10.28
CA PHE A 3 -0.57 0.80 -8.91
C PHE A 3 -1.82 1.19 -8.11
N ASN A 4 -2.46 0.22 -7.45
CA ASN A 4 -3.57 0.47 -6.55
C ASN A 4 -3.27 -0.16 -5.19
N PRO A 5 -2.98 0.64 -4.14
CA PRO A 5 -2.60 0.10 -2.86
C PRO A 5 -3.77 -0.43 -2.02
N GLY A 6 -5.03 -0.12 -2.36
CA GLY A 6 -6.20 -0.49 -1.55
C GLY A 6 -7.48 0.20 -2.04
N ASN A 7 -8.63 -0.24 -1.55
CA ASN A 7 -9.93 0.29 -2.00
C ASN A 7 -10.15 1.76 -1.61
N LEU A 8 -9.46 2.25 -0.58
CA LEU A 8 -9.61 3.62 -0.08
C LEU A 8 -8.59 4.60 -0.65
N ALA A 9 -7.70 4.15 -1.54
CA ALA A 9 -6.63 4.97 -2.09
C ALA A 9 -7.19 6.03 -3.05
N SER A 10 -6.61 7.24 -3.04
CA SER A 10 -6.95 8.25 -4.03
C SER A 10 -6.54 7.84 -5.45
N PRO A 11 -7.24 8.30 -6.50
CA PRO A 11 -6.96 7.93 -7.89
C PRO A 11 -5.52 8.21 -8.34
N ASN A 12 -4.89 9.25 -7.77
CA ASN A 12 -3.52 9.66 -8.10
C ASN A 12 -2.46 9.05 -7.17
N THR A 13 -2.81 8.07 -6.35
CA THR A 13 -1.83 7.36 -5.50
C THR A 13 -0.86 6.58 -6.38
N PHE A 14 0.44 6.69 -6.07
CA PHE A 14 1.50 5.99 -6.82
C PHE A 14 2.52 5.35 -5.88
N GLY A 15 3.21 4.32 -6.36
CA GLY A 15 4.11 3.54 -5.52
C GLY A 15 4.60 2.26 -6.18
N GLY A 16 5.11 1.36 -5.35
CA GLY A 16 5.63 0.06 -5.80
C GLY A 16 5.61 -0.99 -4.70
N TRP A 17 5.56 -2.25 -5.15
CA TRP A 17 5.68 -3.43 -4.32
C TRP A 17 7.02 -4.10 -4.61
N GLY A 18 7.73 -4.53 -3.57
CA GLY A 18 8.83 -5.49 -3.74
C GLY A 18 8.31 -6.93 -3.77
N ALA A 19 9.22 -7.89 -4.00
CA ALA A 19 8.93 -9.30 -4.27
C ALA A 19 8.33 -10.12 -3.10
N GLY A 20 7.70 -9.50 -2.09
CA GLY A 20 7.11 -10.21 -0.96
C GLY A 20 7.44 -9.64 0.43
N SER A 21 8.32 -8.63 0.51
CA SER A 21 8.88 -8.15 1.78
C SER A 21 8.82 -6.63 1.96
N THR A 22 8.61 -5.87 0.88
CA THR A 22 8.63 -4.40 0.91
C THR A 22 7.50 -3.80 0.09
N CYS A 23 7.13 -2.56 0.41
CA CYS A 23 6.26 -1.71 -0.37
C CYS A 23 6.40 -0.25 0.06
N PHE A 24 6.14 0.67 -0.85
CA PHE A 24 5.85 2.05 -0.50
C PHE A 24 4.77 2.64 -1.42
N TRP A 25 4.06 3.65 -0.93
CA TRP A 25 3.19 4.48 -1.76
C TRP A 25 3.06 5.90 -1.21
N ILE A 26 2.66 6.81 -2.09
CA ILE A 26 2.43 8.22 -1.83
C ILE A 26 1.03 8.55 -2.32
N ASP A 27 0.18 9.04 -1.41
CA ASP A 27 -1.12 9.62 -1.72
C ASP A 27 -0.99 11.16 -1.64
N PRO A 28 -0.87 11.85 -2.80
CA PRO A 28 -0.67 13.30 -2.82
C PRO A 28 -1.92 14.07 -2.39
N GLU A 29 -3.13 13.49 -2.51
CA GLU A 29 -4.37 14.17 -2.12
C GLU A 29 -4.53 14.23 -0.60
N ARG A 30 -3.95 13.25 0.10
CA ARG A 30 -3.93 13.19 1.57
C ARG A 30 -2.62 13.63 2.20
N GLU A 31 -1.65 14.07 1.39
CA GLU A 31 -0.28 14.39 1.83
C GLU A 31 0.33 13.27 2.68
N LEU A 32 0.08 12.01 2.30
CA LEU A 32 0.42 10.84 3.09
C LEU A 32 1.41 9.94 2.36
N THR A 33 2.40 9.44 3.09
CA THR A 33 3.34 8.43 2.62
C THR A 33 3.28 7.20 3.51
N PHE A 34 3.30 6.02 2.88
CA PHE A 34 3.37 4.74 3.55
C PHE A 34 4.65 3.99 3.14
N SER A 35 5.29 3.35 4.11
CA SER A 35 6.40 2.45 3.88
C SER A 35 6.22 1.18 4.69
N PHE A 36 6.30 0.04 4.02
CA PHE A 36 6.27 -1.28 4.63
C PHE A 36 7.59 -1.99 4.40
N LEU A 37 8.19 -2.43 5.49
CA LEU A 37 9.41 -3.22 5.51
C LEU A 37 9.19 -4.40 6.44
N SER A 38 9.40 -5.60 5.92
CA SER A 38 9.30 -6.84 6.68
C SER A 38 10.45 -7.78 6.35
N THR A 39 10.76 -8.68 7.27
CA THR A 39 11.67 -9.81 7.03
C THR A 39 10.88 -11.05 6.63
N GLY A 40 11.46 -11.89 5.77
CA GLY A 40 10.81 -13.08 5.23
C GLY A 40 10.11 -12.78 3.91
N LEU A 41 10.37 -13.63 2.91
CA LEU A 41 9.73 -13.51 1.60
C LEU A 41 8.35 -14.16 1.65
N MET A 42 7.33 -13.38 1.34
CA MET A 42 5.97 -13.89 1.15
C MET A 42 5.71 -14.10 -0.34
N GLU A 43 4.92 -15.11 -0.68
CA GLU A 43 4.42 -15.29 -2.05
C GLU A 43 3.65 -14.04 -2.50
N ASP A 44 3.73 -13.72 -3.79
CA ASP A 44 3.34 -12.42 -4.35
C ASP A 44 1.84 -12.11 -4.15
N SER A 45 0.94 -13.07 -4.37
CA SER A 45 -0.50 -12.86 -4.18
C SER A 45 -0.86 -12.59 -2.72
N HIS A 46 -0.26 -13.33 -1.78
CA HIS A 46 -0.44 -13.10 -0.35
C HIS A 46 0.18 -11.78 0.12
N HIS A 47 1.31 -11.37 -0.48
CA HIS A 47 1.93 -10.08 -0.22
C HIS A 47 1.01 -8.93 -0.65
N ILE A 48 0.47 -8.99 -1.86
CA ILE A 48 -0.45 -7.98 -2.39
C ILE A 48 -1.71 -7.88 -1.53
N GLU A 49 -2.31 -9.02 -1.14
CA GLU A 49 -3.49 -9.03 -0.25
C GLU A 49 -3.19 -8.39 1.11
N ARG A 50 -2.06 -8.75 1.73
CA ARG A 50 -1.60 -8.18 2.99
C ARG A 50 -1.46 -6.66 2.88
N LEU A 51 -0.82 -6.19 1.84
CA LEU A 51 -0.57 -4.77 1.67
C LEU A 51 -1.83 -3.98 1.33
N SER A 52 -2.78 -4.60 0.61
CA SER A 52 -4.10 -4.02 0.40
C SER A 52 -4.84 -3.76 1.71
N ARG A 53 -4.87 -4.75 2.60
CA ARG A 53 -5.47 -4.60 3.94
C ARG A 53 -4.77 -3.55 4.79
N LEU A 54 -3.43 -3.56 4.83
CA LEU A 54 -2.67 -2.58 5.60
C LEU A 54 -2.89 -1.15 5.10
N SER A 55 -2.92 -0.97 3.77
CA SER A 55 -3.14 0.35 3.17
C SER A 55 -4.55 0.87 3.48
N ASP A 56 -5.58 0.02 3.34
CA ASP A 56 -6.96 0.41 3.68
C ASP A 56 -7.09 0.78 5.17
N MET A 57 -6.44 0.06 6.08
CA MET A 57 -6.44 0.42 7.51
C MET A 57 -5.77 1.77 7.78
N VAL A 58 -4.63 2.05 7.15
CA VAL A 58 -3.94 3.35 7.29
C VAL A 58 -4.80 4.49 6.74
N LEU A 59 -5.37 4.32 5.55
CA LEU A 59 -6.21 5.32 4.90
C LEU A 59 -7.50 5.58 5.69
N ALA A 60 -8.13 4.53 6.23
CA ALA A 60 -9.29 4.65 7.11
C ALA A 60 -8.97 5.39 8.42
N ALA A 61 -7.75 5.29 8.94
CA ALA A 61 -7.36 5.96 10.18
C ALA A 61 -7.19 7.48 10.00
N VAL A 62 -6.85 7.94 8.79
CA VAL A 62 -6.63 9.36 8.50
C VAL A 62 -7.80 10.03 7.79
N THR A 63 -8.71 9.27 7.19
CA THR A 63 -9.88 9.79 6.49
C THR A 63 -11.08 9.78 7.44
N ARG A 64 -11.47 10.96 7.93
CA ARG A 64 -12.72 11.19 8.68
C ARG A 64 -13.62 12.16 7.93
#